data_AF-A0A3D0X0M6-F1
#
_entry.id   AF-A0A3D0X0M6-F1
#
_cell.length_a   1.000
_cell.length_b   1.000
_cell.length_c   1.000
_cell.angle_alpha   90.00
_cell.angle_beta   90.00
_cell.angle_gamma   90.00
#
_symmetry.space_group_name_H-M   'P 1'
#
loop_
_entity.id
_entity.type
_entity.pdbx_description
1 polymer ?
#
loop_
_entity_poly.entity_id
_entity_poly.type
_entity_poly.pdbx_seq_one_letter_code
_entity_poly.pdbx_strand_id
1 'polypeptide(L)'
;MIQLKKGDCILILLLLLLGLLPLLILSNRHELLYAHITVNGTTERVVELSGNQFEEFNVSTKKGSNSIRIEKGTVSVYSADCPD
;
A
#
# COMPACT_ATOMS: atom_id res chain seq x y z
N MET A 1 -44.48 -1.05 -26.82
CA MET A 1 -43.89 -2.06 -25.91
C MET A 1 -42.71 -2.70 -26.62
N ILE A 2 -41.48 -2.46 -26.17
CA ILE A 2 -40.30 -3.14 -26.69
C ILE A 2 -40.39 -4.59 -26.21
N GLN A 3 -40.58 -5.52 -27.15
CA GLN A 3 -40.60 -6.96 -26.88
C GLN A 3 -39.17 -7.46 -26.88
N LEU A 4 -38.59 -7.64 -25.69
CA LEU A 4 -37.25 -8.21 -25.55
C LEU A 4 -37.25 -9.65 -26.05
N LYS A 5 -36.50 -9.91 -27.12
CA LYS A 5 -36.29 -11.26 -27.65
C LYS A 5 -35.24 -11.97 -26.80
N LYS A 6 -35.26 -13.31 -26.80
CA LYS A 6 -34.26 -14.13 -26.07
C LYS A 6 -32.81 -13.75 -26.42
N GLY A 7 -32.56 -13.35 -27.67
CA GLY A 7 -31.25 -12.86 -28.11
C GLY A 7 -30.83 -11.54 -27.46
N ASP A 8 -31.78 -10.63 -27.24
CA ASP A 8 -31.51 -9.36 -26.56
C ASP A 8 -31.14 -9.61 -25.09
N CYS A 9 -31.83 -10.53 -24.42
CA CYS A 9 -31.49 -10.93 -23.06
C CYS A 9 -30.08 -11.55 -22.96
N ILE A 10 -29.69 -12.40 -23.91
CA ILE A 10 -28.36 -13.00 -23.96
C ILE A 10 -27.29 -11.93 -24.21
N LEU A 11 -27.54 -11.01 -25.15
CA LEU A 11 -26.63 -9.92 -25.46
C LEU A 11 -26.42 -9.01 -24.25
N ILE A 12 -27.49 -8.64 -23.56
CA ILE A 12 -27.43 -7.82 -22.34
C ILE A 12 -26.62 -8.54 -21.26
N LEU A 13 -26.88 -9.83 -21.03
CA LEU A 13 -26.13 -10.60 -20.03
C LEU A 13 -24.64 -10.67 -20.34
N LEU A 14 -24.28 -10.89 -21.61
CA LEU A 14 -22.89 -10.90 -22.08
C LEU A 14 -22.21 -9.54 -21.88
N LEU A 15 -22.88 -8.45 -22.27
CA LEU A 15 -22.35 -7.10 -22.09
C LEU A 15 -22.14 -6.76 -20.61
N LEU A 16 -23.06 -7.21 -19.75
CA LEU A 16 -22.98 -6.98 -18.32
C LEU A 16 -21.75 -7.71 -17.74
N LEU A 17 -21.57 -8.99 -18.07
CA LEU A 17 -20.39 -9.76 -17.64
C LEU A 17 -19.08 -9.12 -18.14
N LEU A 18 -19.01 -8.73 -19.41
CA LEU A 18 -17.85 -8.04 -20.00
C LEU A 18 -17.58 -6.68 -19.35
N GLY A 19 -18.63 -5.93 -18.99
CA GLY A 19 -18.51 -4.65 -18.31
C GLY A 19 -18.09 -4.75 -16.85
N LEU A 20 -18.43 -5.85 -16.17
CA LEU A 20 -18.04 -6.13 -14.78
C LEU A 20 -16.66 -6.81 -14.66
N LEU A 21 -16.17 -7.46 -15.71
CA LEU A 21 -14.85 -8.11 -15.76
C LEU A 21 -13.68 -7.21 -15.28
N PRO A 22 -13.59 -5.92 -15.67
CA PRO A 22 -12.54 -5.02 -15.19
C PRO A 22 -12.53 -4.80 -13.67
N LEU A 23 -13.68 -4.89 -12.99
CA LEU A 23 -13.79 -4.70 -11.54
C LEU A 23 -13.06 -5.81 -10.76
N LEU A 24 -12.95 -7.01 -11.34
CA LEU A 24 -12.21 -8.12 -10.74
C LEU A 24 -10.69 -7.87 -10.72
N ILE A 25 -10.18 -7.03 -11.62
CA ILE A 25 -8.74 -6.73 -11.76
C ILE A 25 -8.36 -5.48 -10.98
N LEU A 26 -9.28 -4.51 -10.84
CA LEU A 26 -9.01 -3.22 -10.20
C LEU A 26 -8.82 -3.32 -8.68
N SER A 27 -9.40 -4.34 -8.03
CA SER A 27 -9.40 -4.46 -6.56
C SER A 27 -8.04 -4.73 -5.92
N ASN A 28 -7.01 -5.12 -6.70
CA ASN A 28 -5.72 -5.55 -6.15
C ASN A 28 -4.56 -4.58 -6.38
N ARG A 29 -4.82 -3.38 -6.92
CA ARG A 29 -3.77 -2.36 -7.06
C ARG A 29 -3.75 -1.48 -5.82
N HIS A 30 -3.10 -1.97 -4.77
CA HIS A 30 -2.58 -1.07 -3.73
C HIS A 30 -1.40 -0.31 -4.30
N GLU A 31 -1.41 1.02 -4.20
CA GLU A 31 -0.20 1.79 -4.47
C GLU A 31 0.88 1.37 -3.46
N LEU A 32 2.05 1.01 -3.97
CA LEU A 32 3.20 0.65 -3.13
C LEU A 32 3.72 1.93 -2.49
N LEU A 33 3.57 2.03 -1.17
CA LEU A 33 4.06 3.15 -0.38
C LEU A 33 5.43 2.78 0.21
N TYR A 34 6.38 3.71 0.18
CA TYR A 34 7.73 3.48 0.69
C TYR A 34 8.12 4.54 1.72
N ALA A 35 8.75 4.12 2.81
CA ALA A 35 9.43 4.98 3.76
C ALA A 35 10.92 5.05 3.40
N HIS A 36 11.40 6.27 3.11
CA HIS A 36 12.81 6.55 2.92
C HIS A 36 13.39 7.08 4.24
N ILE A 37 14.28 6.30 4.86
CA ILE A 37 14.98 6.69 6.08
C ILE A 37 16.32 7.31 5.69
N THR A 38 16.42 8.63 5.89
CA THR A 38 17.58 9.44 5.50
C THR A 38 18.26 10.01 6.74
N VAL A 39 19.58 9.86 6.82
CA VAL A 39 20.42 10.35 7.91
C VAL A 39 21.48 11.27 7.34
N ASN A 40 21.56 12.51 7.84
CA ASN A 40 22.51 13.53 7.35
C ASN A 40 22.47 13.73 5.82
N GLY A 41 21.30 13.57 5.19
CA GLY A 41 21.12 13.73 3.74
C GLY A 41 21.41 12.49 2.90
N THR A 42 21.85 11.37 3.51
CA THR A 42 22.05 10.09 2.81
C THR A 42 20.93 9.11 3.17
N THR A 43 20.30 8.51 2.16
CA THR A 43 19.30 7.45 2.39
C THR A 43 19.99 6.19 2.85
N GLU A 44 19.82 5.87 4.13
CA GLU A 44 20.36 4.65 4.74
C GLU A 44 19.47 3.44 4.42
N ARG A 45 18.15 3.68 4.29
CA ARG A 45 17.19 2.60 4.13
C ARG A 45 15.95 3.02 3.37
N VAL A 46 15.42 2.09 2.59
CA VAL A 46 14.10 2.21 1.95
C VAL A 46 13.31 0.97 2.35
N VAL A 47 12.13 1.18 2.91
CA VAL A 47 11.27 0.08 3.34
C VAL A 47 9.87 0.28 2.75
N GLU A 48 9.32 -0.78 2.16
CA GLU A 48 7.93 -0.79 1.71
C GLU A 48 6.99 -0.80 2.92
N LEU A 49 5.94 0.00 2.90
CA LEU A 49 4.93 0.03 3.96
C LEU A 49 3.79 -0.92 3.59
N SER A 50 4.05 -2.22 3.75
CA SER A 50 3.04 -3.26 3.54
C SER A 50 2.26 -3.57 4.83
N GLY A 51 0.96 -3.86 4.69
CA GLY A 51 0.06 -4.15 5.81
C GLY A 51 0.43 -5.40 6.63
N ASN A 52 1.22 -6.32 6.06
CA ASN A 52 1.61 -7.58 6.70
C ASN A 52 3.06 -7.59 7.22
N GLN A 53 3.77 -6.46 7.14
CA GLN A 53 5.16 -6.37 7.59
C GLN A 53 5.24 -5.98 9.07
N PHE A 54 6.21 -6.57 9.76
CA PHE A 54 6.69 -6.13 11.06
C PHE A 54 8.22 -6.07 11.03
N GLU A 55 8.79 -4.92 11.37
CA GLU A 55 10.23 -4.74 11.43
C GLU A 55 10.62 -3.67 12.45
N GLU A 56 11.69 -3.93 13.20
CA GLU A 56 12.28 -2.96 14.11
C GLU A 56 13.77 -2.84 13.85
N PHE A 57 14.28 -1.61 13.86
CA PHE A 57 15.70 -1.35 13.70
C PHE A 57 16.09 -0.03 14.36
N ASN A 58 17.36 0.05 14.75
CA ASN A 58 17.94 1.25 15.33
C ASN A 58 18.75 2.01 14.29
N VAL A 59 18.56 3.31 14.27
CA VAL A 59 19.36 4.25 13.51
C VAL A 59 20.19 5.05 14.50
N SER A 60 21.49 4.71 14.60
CA SER A 60 22.41 5.34 15.53
C SER A 60 23.42 6.21 14.80
N THR A 61 23.61 7.42 15.29
CA THR A 61 24.57 8.40 14.79
C THR A 61 25.43 8.93 15.93
N LYS A 62 26.45 9.74 15.61
CA LYS A 62 27.24 10.44 16.64
C LYS A 62 26.42 11.46 17.45
N LYS A 63 25.23 11.86 16.97
CA LYS A 63 24.39 12.89 17.58
C LYS A 63 23.25 12.31 18.42
N GLY A 64 23.01 11.00 18.33
CA GLY A 64 21.88 10.34 18.96
C GLY A 64 21.41 9.13 18.18
N SER A 65 20.33 8.54 18.67
CA SER A 65 19.77 7.26 18.26
C SER A 65 18.25 7.30 18.23
N ASN A 66 17.69 6.68 17.19
CA ASN A 66 16.25 6.51 17.02
C ASN A 66 15.94 5.03 16.79
N SER A 67 14.95 4.51 17.48
CA SER A 67 14.41 3.18 17.26
C SER A 67 13.13 3.28 16.43
N ILE A 68 13.17 2.68 15.25
CA ILE A 68 12.10 2.73 14.26
C ILE A 68 11.37 1.40 14.25
N ARG A 69 10.04 1.44 14.24
CA ARG A 69 9.16 0.30 14.01
C ARG A 69 8.34 0.52 12.76
N ILE A 70 8.29 -0.51 11.92
CA ILE A 70 7.40 -0.61 10.78
C ILE A 70 6.41 -1.71 11.08
N GLU A 71 5.13 -1.38 11.18
CA GLU A 71 4.06 -2.36 11.37
C GLU A 71 2.77 -1.91 10.70
N LYS A 72 2.02 -2.86 10.15
CA LYS A 72 0.67 -2.62 9.59
C LYS A 72 0.63 -1.49 8.55
N GLY A 73 1.65 -1.40 7.70
CA GLY A 73 1.77 -0.34 6.69
C GLY A 73 2.06 1.05 7.25
N THR A 74 2.51 1.15 8.50
CA THR A 74 2.88 2.41 9.16
C THR A 74 4.34 2.38 9.62
N VAL A 75 4.94 3.57 9.73
CA VAL A 75 6.28 3.76 10.30
C VAL A 75 6.17 4.65 11.53
N SER A 76 6.89 4.30 12.59
CA SER A 76 6.90 5.05 13.85
C SER A 76 8.30 5.08 14.46
N VAL A 77 8.64 6.18 15.10
CA VAL A 77 9.77 6.24 16.04
C VAL A 77 9.20 5.94 17.41
N TYR A 78 9.52 4.77 17.97
CA TYR A 78 8.96 4.34 19.25
C TYR A 78 9.89 4.64 20.44
N SER A 79 11.15 4.98 20.17
CA SER A 79 12.13 5.44 21.14
C SER A 79 13.13 6.37 20.46
N ALA A 80 13.50 7.45 21.14
CA ALA A 80 14.53 8.38 20.70
C ALA A 80 15.26 8.93 21.92
N ASP A 81 16.54 9.27 21.74
CA ASP A 81 17.32 10.02 22.74
C ASP A 81 17.29 11.54 22.51
N CYS A 82 16.50 11.99 21.53
CA CYS A 82 16.29 13.40 21.26
C CYS A 82 15.38 14.02 22.33
N PRO A 83 15.68 15.24 22.80
CA PRO A 83 14.89 15.90 23.84
C PRO A 83 13.57 16.52 23.35
N ASP A 84 13.36 16.66 22.03
CA ASP A 84 12.13 17.13 21.39
C ASP A 84 11.17 15.98 21.05
#